data_AF-A0A8J2ZWP6-F1
#
_entry.id   AF-A0A8J2ZWP6-F1
#
_cell.length_a   1.000
_cell.length_b   1.000
_cell.length_c   1.000
_cell.angle_alpha   90.00
_cell.angle_beta   90.00
_cell.angle_gamma   90.00
#
_symmetry.space_group_name_H-M   'P 1'
#
loop_
_entity.id
_entity.type
_entity.pdbx_description
1 polymer ?
#
loop_
_entity_poly.entity_id
_entity_poly.type
_entity_poly.pdbx_seq_one_letter_code
_entity_poly.pdbx_strand_id
1 'polypeptide(L)' 'MSRYLREVVEKRKQHYIKLLMDSGVFNIKDQSLHHYTLTQLEKEYERISDMKKVPD' A
#
# COMPACT_ATOMS: atom_id res chain seq x y z
N MET A 1 -3.10 -25.46 6.03
CA MET A 1 -3.50 -24.59 4.89
C MET A 1 -3.44 -23.08 5.17
N SER A 2 -3.09 -22.62 6.38
CA SER A 2 -3.22 -21.19 6.74
C SER A 2 -1.95 -20.34 6.53
N ARG A 3 -0.78 -20.96 6.35
CA ARG A 3 0.50 -20.25 6.21
C ARG A 3 0.66 -19.56 4.86
N TYR A 4 0.21 -20.23 3.79
CA TYR A 4 0.25 -19.72 2.42
C TYR A 4 -0.57 -18.44 2.24
N LEU A 5 -1.79 -18.41 2.78
CA LEU A 5 -2.65 -17.23 2.74
C LEU A 5 -2.01 -16.04 3.47
N ARG A 6 -1.38 -16.31 4.62
CA ARG A 6 -0.69 -15.27 5.39
C ARG A 6 0.50 -14.71 4.62
N GLU A 7 1.33 -15.57 4.02
CA GLU A 7 2.46 -15.14 3.20
C GLU A 7 2.04 -14.34 1.96
N VAL A 8 0.97 -14.75 1.28
CA VAL A 8 0.44 -14.03 0.12
C VAL A 8 -0.08 -12.64 0.52
N VAL A 9 -0.80 -12.55 1.64
CA VAL A 9 -1.30 -11.27 2.17
C VAL A 9 -0.14 -10.37 2.59
N GLU A 10 0.87 -10.91 3.27
CA GLU A 10 2.06 -10.14 3.67
C GLU A 10 2.86 -9.65 2.46
N LYS A 11 3.02 -10.48 1.43
CA LYS A 11 3.66 -10.07 0.16
C LYS A 11 2.90 -8.94 -0.53
N ARG A 12 1.56 -9.01 -0.60
CA ARG A 12 0.76 -7.92 -1.17
C ARG A 12 0.86 -6.66 -0.33
N LYS A 13 0.82 -6.77 1.00
CA LYS A 13 1.02 -5.65 1.94
C LYS A 13 2.33 -4.93 1.66
N GLN A 14 3.43 -5.67 1.60
CA GLN A 14 4.76 -5.16 1.29
C GLN A 14 4.82 -4.48 -0.08
N HIS A 15 4.13 -5.04 -1.09
CA HIS A 15 4.06 -4.46 -2.42
C HIS A 15 3.38 -3.08 -2.41
N TYR A 16 2.21 -2.95 -1.79
CA TYR A 16 1.52 -1.66 -1.68
C TYR A 16 2.31 -0.65 -0.83
N ILE A 17 2.92 -1.06 0.28
CA ILE A 17 3.76 -0.17 1.08
C ILE A 17 4.89 0.42 0.22
N LYS A 18 5.55 -0.41 -0.61
CA LYS A 18 6.59 0.09 -1.53
C LYS A 18 6.03 1.07 -2.55
N LEU A 19 4.88 0.78 -3.16
CA LEU A 19 4.24 1.68 -4.13
C LEU A 19 3.83 3.03 -3.51
N LEU A 20 3.30 2.98 -2.28
CA LEU A 20 2.91 4.18 -1.53
C LEU A 20 4.12 5.03 -1.13
N MET A 21 5.22 4.39 -0.73
CA MET A 21 6.50 5.06 -0.46
C MET A 21 7.11 5.65 -1.73
N ASP A 22 7.12 4.89 -2.83
CA ASP A 22 7.67 5.32 -4.13
C ASP A 22 6.87 6.48 -4.75
N SER A 23 5.56 6.50 -4.52
CA SER A 23 4.73 7.62 -4.96
C SER A 23 5.01 8.93 -4.20
N GLY A 24 5.87 8.92 -3.17
CA GLY A 24 6.29 10.10 -2.43
C GLY A 24 5.23 10.69 -1.50
N VAL A 25 4.03 10.10 -1.45
CA VAL A 25 2.91 10.54 -0.61
C VAL A 25 3.13 10.12 0.84
N PHE A 26 3.75 8.95 1.04
CA PHE A 26 4.06 8.44 2.37
C PHE A 26 5.58 8.42 2.60
N ASN A 27 6.00 8.89 3.76
CA ASN A 27 7.41 8.90 4.14
C ASN A 27 7.82 7.52 4.70
N ILE A 28 9.07 7.11 4.48
CA ILE A 28 9.63 5.84 5.00
C ILE A 28 9.55 5.78 6.55
N LYS A 29 9.51 6.93 7.22
CA LYS A 29 9.37 7.04 8.68
C LYS A 29 7.92 6.91 9.17
N ASP A 30 6.95 6.88 8.26
CA ASP A 30 5.54 6.80 8.62
C ASP A 30 5.19 5.36 9.03
N GLN A 31 5.45 5.07 10.32
CA GLN A 31 5.12 3.77 10.93
C GLN A 31 3.63 3.42 10.79
N SER A 32 2.77 4.41 10.51
CA SER A 32 1.36 4.22 10.24
C SER A 32 1.13 3.22 9.10
N LEU A 33 1.93 3.26 8.03
CA LEU A 33 1.80 2.33 6.89
C LEU A 33 1.94 0.85 7.29
N HIS A 34 2.80 0.55 8.28
CA HIS A 34 2.95 -0.82 8.78
C HIS A 34 1.74 -1.29 9.58
N HIS A 35 1.01 -0.36 10.21
CA HIS A 35 -0.23 -0.62 10.92
C HIS A 35 -1.45 -0.76 10.00
N TYR A 36 -1.40 -0.25 8.77
CA TYR A 36 -2.53 -0.32 7.84
C TYR A 36 -2.82 -1.76 7.45
N THR A 37 -4.10 -2.09 7.31
CA THR A 37 -4.54 -3.38 6.73
C THR A 37 -4.36 -3.37 5.21
N LEU A 38 -4.38 -4.56 4.58
CA LEU A 38 -4.22 -4.68 3.12
C LEU A 38 -5.22 -3.77 2.38
N THR A 39 -6.49 -3.81 2.80
CA THR A 39 -7.57 -3.00 2.21
C THR A 39 -7.35 -1.50 2.39
N GLN A 40 -6.76 -1.06 3.49
CA GLN A 40 -6.43 0.36 3.67
C GLN A 40 -5.29 0.79 2.75
N LEU A 41 -4.26 -0.04 2.59
CA LEU A 41 -3.18 0.23 1.64
C LEU A 41 -3.70 0.27 0.20
N GLU A 42 -4.62 -0.64 -0.16
CA GLU A 42 -5.29 -0.63 -1.47
C GLU A 42 -6.09 0.65 -1.70
N LYS A 43 -6.87 1.11 -0.71
CA LYS A 43 -7.61 2.38 -0.80
C LYS A 43 -6.71 3.60 -0.94
N GLU A 44 -5.63 3.67 -0.17
CA GLU A 44 -4.69 4.78 -0.27
C GLU A 44 -3.98 4.76 -1.63
N TYR A 45 -3.60 3.58 -2.11
CA TYR A 45 -3.01 3.44 -3.43
C TYR A 45 -3.98 3.83 -4.53
N GLU A 46 -5.25 3.43 -4.44
CA GLU A 46 -6.30 3.81 -5.38
C GLU A 46 -6.51 5.33 -5.39
N ARG A 47 -6.57 5.97 -4.22
CA ARG A 47 -6.63 7.44 -4.11
C ARG A 47 -5.44 8.12 -4.79
N ILE A 48 -4.24 7.63 -4.56
CA ILE A 48 -3.02 8.23 -5.14
C ILE A 48 -2.97 8.00 -6.64
N SER A 49 -3.36 6.80 -7.09
CA SER A 49 -3.44 6.48 -8.51
C SER A 49 -4.51 7.30 -9.22
N ASP A 50 -5.62 7.61 -8.55
CA ASP A 50 -6.68 8.48 -9.04
C ASP A 50 -6.21 9.94 -9.09
N MET A 51 -5.50 10.42 -8.05
CA MET A 51 -4.85 11.74 -8.05
C MET A 51 -3.80 11.90 -9.15
N LYS A 52 -3.04 10.84 -9.48
CA LYS A 52 -2.12 10.82 -10.63
C LYS A 52 -2.84 10.75 -11.99
N LYS A 53 -4.14 10.39 -12.00
CA LYS A 53 -5.00 10.30 -13.18
C LYS A 53 -5.82 11.58 -13.44
N VAL A 54 -5.36 12.74 -12.97
CA VAL A 54 -5.79 14.02 -13.55
C VAL A 54 -4.76 14.49 -14.59
N PRO A 55 -4.78 13.97 -15.83
CA PRO A 55 -4.33 14.74 -16.98
C PRO A 55 -5.40 15.76 -17.35
N ASP A 56 -4.96 17.01 -17.48
CA ASP A 56 -5.53 18.17 -18.20
C ASP A 56 -7.02 18.11 -18.64
#